data_AF-A0A3B1D997-F1
#
_entry.id   AF-A0A3B1D997-F1
#
_cell.length_a   1.000
_cell.length_b   1.000
_cell.length_c   1.000
_cell.angle_alpha   90.00
_cell.angle_beta   90.00
_cell.angle_gamma   90.00
#
_symmetry.space_group_name_H-M   'P 1'
#
loop_
_entity.id
_entity.type
_entity.pdbx_description
1 polymer ?
#
loop_
_entity_poly.entity_id
_entity_poly.type
_entity_poly.pdbx_seq_one_letter_code
_entity_poly.pdbx_strand_id
1 'polypeptide(L)'
;MNPDNPGLLADEAWVRETARFWAWRVLDDIKHGAGTETDTLLNIRYEDLHADLLAQCRRLDEFLGVDPRKASPPTAKEGTTPGFAREDRQSLYRKGAVGDWQRFASPEFTAWITEEAGEALRALGYQPDDTRNL
;
A
#
# COMPACT_ATOMS: atom_id res chain seq x y z
N MET A 1 -24.31 -14.19 -11.92
CA MET A 1 -23.03 -13.52 -12.20
C MET A 1 -23.01 -12.27 -11.34
N ASN A 2 -22.08 -12.17 -10.38
CA ASN A 2 -22.01 -11.03 -9.46
C ASN A 2 -21.37 -9.84 -10.23
N PRO A 3 -22.09 -8.71 -10.43
CA PRO A 3 -21.55 -7.55 -11.16
C PRO A 3 -20.33 -6.91 -10.47
N ASP A 4 -20.06 -7.27 -9.21
CA ASP A 4 -18.96 -6.73 -8.41
C ASP A 4 -17.72 -7.63 -8.35
N ASN A 5 -17.67 -8.71 -9.15
CA ASN A 5 -16.46 -9.52 -9.30
C ASN A 5 -15.68 -9.06 -10.55
N PRO A 6 -14.63 -8.23 -10.41
CA PRO A 6 -13.82 -7.85 -11.56
C PRO A 6 -13.07 -9.09 -12.01
N GLY A 7 -13.48 -9.70 -13.12
CA GLY A 7 -12.94 -10.99 -13.60
C GLY A 7 -11.41 -11.07 -13.71
N LEU A 8 -10.71 -9.94 -13.65
CA LEU A 8 -9.25 -9.85 -13.58
C LEU A 8 -8.65 -10.50 -12.33
N LEU A 9 -9.29 -10.38 -11.15
CA LEU A 9 -8.79 -11.03 -9.92
C LEU A 9 -9.10 -12.53 -9.86
N ALA A 10 -9.93 -13.02 -10.79
CA ALA A 10 -10.20 -14.44 -10.99
C ALA A 10 -9.37 -15.05 -12.13
N ASP A 11 -8.55 -14.26 -12.82
CA ASP A 11 -7.64 -14.72 -13.87
C ASP A 11 -6.31 -15.16 -13.23
N GLU A 12 -6.12 -16.47 -13.07
CA GLU A 12 -4.93 -17.04 -12.42
C GLU A 12 -3.63 -16.58 -13.06
N ALA A 13 -3.54 -16.62 -14.40
CA ALA A 13 -2.31 -16.31 -15.10
C ALA A 13 -1.92 -14.84 -14.86
N TRP A 14 -2.90 -13.95 -14.98
CA TRP A 14 -2.69 -12.52 -14.74
C TRP A 14 -2.33 -12.22 -13.28
N VAL A 15 -3.04 -12.81 -12.31
CA VAL A 15 -2.78 -12.61 -10.88
C VAL A 15 -1.38 -13.07 -10.52
N ARG A 16 -0.99 -14.28 -10.95
CA ARG A 16 0.33 -14.84 -10.65
C ARG A 16 1.46 -14.02 -11.27
N GLU A 17 1.31 -13.62 -12.53
CA GLU A 17 2.32 -12.78 -13.21
C GLU A 17 2.49 -11.44 -12.47
N THR A 18 1.38 -10.79 -12.13
CA THR A 18 1.39 -9.51 -11.40
C THR A 18 2.01 -9.66 -10.01
N ALA A 19 1.64 -10.72 -9.27
CA ALA A 19 2.17 -11.00 -7.94
C ALA A 19 3.67 -11.28 -7.97
N ARG A 20 4.14 -12.09 -8.92
CA ARG A 20 5.56 -12.39 -9.10
C ARG A 20 6.37 -11.15 -9.44
N PHE A 21 5.86 -10.32 -10.35
CA PHE A 21 6.53 -9.07 -10.71
C PHE A 21 6.61 -8.11 -9.52
N TRP A 22 5.52 -7.97 -8.75
CA TRP A 22 5.51 -7.18 -7.52
C TRP A 22 6.52 -7.71 -6.50
N ALA A 23 6.54 -9.03 -6.26
CA ALA A 23 7.44 -9.66 -5.31
C ALA A 23 8.91 -9.47 -5.70
N TRP A 24 9.23 -9.66 -6.98
CA TRP A 24 10.57 -9.39 -7.51
C TRP A 24 11.00 -7.95 -7.21
N ARG A 25 10.14 -6.95 -7.52
CA ARG A 25 10.47 -5.54 -7.28
C ARG A 25 10.70 -5.25 -5.80
N VAL A 26 9.78 -5.69 -4.94
CA VAL A 26 9.89 -5.46 -3.48
C VAL A 26 11.17 -6.07 -2.92
N LEU A 27 11.47 -7.32 -3.27
CA LEU A 27 12.67 -7.99 -2.79
C LEU A 27 13.95 -7.32 -3.34
N ASP A 28 13.92 -6.82 -4.58
CA ASP A 28 15.02 -6.06 -5.15
C ASP A 28 15.22 -4.71 -4.44
N ASP A 29 14.14 -3.96 -4.19
CA ASP A 29 14.18 -2.70 -3.44
C ASP A 29 14.74 -2.93 -2.02
N ILE A 30 14.30 -3.99 -1.33
CA ILE A 30 14.81 -4.37 0.00
C ILE A 30 16.31 -4.68 -0.05
N LYS A 31 16.77 -5.44 -1.05
CA LYS A 31 18.22 -5.71 -1.23
C LYS A 31 19.04 -4.44 -1.40
N HIS A 32 18.43 -3.40 -1.98
CA HIS A 32 19.05 -2.10 -2.18
C HIS A 32 18.77 -1.08 -1.06
N GLY A 33 18.15 -1.52 0.06
CA GLY A 33 18.02 -0.74 1.29
C GLY A 33 16.61 -0.24 1.61
N ALA A 34 15.61 -0.51 0.77
CA ALA A 34 14.22 -0.19 1.12
C ALA A 34 13.81 -0.91 2.42
N GLY A 35 13.04 -0.20 3.27
CA GLY A 35 12.69 -0.67 4.61
C GLY A 35 13.77 -0.39 5.68
N THR A 36 14.97 0.03 5.30
CA THR A 36 16.00 0.51 6.24
C THR A 36 16.12 2.02 6.15
N GLU A 37 15.88 2.72 7.26
CA GLU A 37 16.05 4.18 7.31
C GLU A 37 17.53 4.54 7.41
N THR A 38 17.92 5.56 6.66
CA THR A 38 19.27 6.15 6.67
C THR A 38 19.16 7.66 6.66
N ASP A 39 20.29 8.37 6.74
CA ASP A 39 20.31 9.84 6.62
C ASP A 39 19.83 10.34 5.24
N THR A 40 19.69 9.45 4.25
CA THR A 40 19.27 9.78 2.87
C THR A 40 18.05 8.99 2.39
N LEU A 41 17.48 8.11 3.22
CA LEU A 41 16.30 7.31 2.89
C LEU A 41 15.36 7.22 4.10
N LEU A 42 14.14 7.76 3.96
CA LEU A 42 13.05 7.60 4.92
C LEU A 42 12.00 6.62 4.38
N ASN A 43 11.57 5.66 5.20
CA ASN A 43 10.53 4.72 4.84
C ASN A 43 9.21 5.11 5.52
N ILE A 44 8.16 5.34 4.73
CA ILE A 44 6.82 5.61 5.23
C ILE A 44 5.88 4.55 4.66
N ARG A 45 5.24 3.78 5.55
CA ARG A 45 4.22 2.82 5.15
C ARG A 45 2.92 3.53 4.86
N TYR A 46 2.22 3.06 3.83
CA TYR A 46 0.92 3.60 3.44
C TYR A 46 -0.11 3.47 4.58
N GLU A 47 -0.06 2.36 5.31
CA GLU A 47 -0.93 2.05 6.44
C GLU A 47 -0.68 3.01 7.61
N ASP A 48 0.59 3.31 7.92
CA ASP A 48 0.96 4.27 8.96
C ASP A 48 0.55 5.70 8.59
N LEU A 49 0.65 6.06 7.31
CA LEU A 49 0.18 7.35 6.78
C LEU A 49 -1.35 7.49 6.91
N HIS A 50 -2.07 6.39 6.72
CA HIS A 50 -3.52 6.34 6.95
C HIS A 50 -3.89 6.37 8.43
N ALA A 51 -3.11 5.71 9.28
CA ALA A 51 -3.38 5.62 10.72
C ALA A 51 -3.07 6.91 11.48
N ASP A 52 -1.95 7.57 11.16
CA ASP A 52 -1.56 8.85 11.77
C ASP A 52 -0.77 9.72 10.78
N LEU A 53 -1.52 10.37 9.89
CA LEU A 53 -0.99 11.30 8.90
C LEU A 53 -0.05 12.34 9.52
N LEU A 54 -0.47 12.97 10.62
CA LEU A 54 0.29 14.09 11.19
C LEU A 54 1.60 13.61 11.81
N ALA A 55 1.64 12.42 12.40
CA ALA A 55 2.90 11.83 12.86
C ALA A 55 3.84 11.52 11.68
N GLN A 56 3.33 10.95 10.59
CA GLN A 56 4.18 10.67 9.43
C GLN A 56 4.67 11.94 8.74
N CYS A 57 3.85 13.00 8.67
CA CYS A 57 4.29 14.32 8.17
C CYS A 57 5.42 14.89 9.03
N ARG A 58 5.33 14.80 10.37
CA ARG A 58 6.42 15.27 11.25
C ARG A 58 7.73 14.52 11.01
N ARG A 59 7.66 13.18 10.86
CA ARG A 59 8.84 12.36 10.53
C ARG A 59 9.48 12.80 9.20
N LEU A 60 8.64 13.09 8.20
CA LEU A 60 9.09 13.60 6.90
C LEU A 60 9.75 14.98 7.04
N ASP A 61 9.15 15.89 7.80
CA ASP A 61 9.70 17.23 8.02
C ASP A 61 11.05 17.18 8.72
N GLU A 62 11.17 16.35 9.76
CA GLU A 62 12.41 16.10 10.51
C GLU A 62 13.51 15.53 9.60
N PHE A 63 13.17 14.51 8.81
CA PHE A 63 14.10 13.88 7.87
C PHE A 63 14.60 14.86 6.79
N LEU A 64 13.70 15.70 6.24
CA LEU A 64 14.06 16.71 5.24
C LEU A 64 14.76 17.94 5.85
N GLY A 65 14.79 18.07 7.18
CA GLY A 65 15.36 19.22 7.88
C GLY A 65 14.59 20.52 7.63
N VAL A 66 13.27 20.43 7.40
CA VAL A 66 12.41 21.60 7.11
C VAL A 66 11.65 22.08 8.35
N ASP A 67 11.19 23.33 8.33
CA ASP A 67 10.39 23.89 9.43
C ASP A 67 8.91 23.48 9.27
N PRO A 68 8.37 22.62 10.16
CA PRO A 68 6.99 22.11 10.04
C PRO A 68 5.94 23.21 10.11
N ARG A 69 6.26 24.38 10.68
CA ARG A 69 5.32 25.52 10.76
C ARG A 69 5.08 26.19 9.40
N LYS A 70 5.90 25.87 8.39
CA LYS A 70 5.72 26.36 7.02
C LYS A 70 4.87 25.42 6.17
N ALA A 71 4.60 24.20 6.63
CA ALA A 71 3.72 23.29 5.95
C ALA A 71 2.26 23.73 6.13
N SER A 72 1.51 23.76 5.03
CA SER A 72 0.05 23.87 5.12
C SER A 72 -0.51 22.62 5.78
N PRO A 73 -1.49 22.73 6.70
CA PRO A 73 -2.12 21.56 7.29
C PRO A 73 -2.83 20.75 6.19
N PRO A 74 -2.86 19.41 6.29
CA PRO A 74 -3.61 18.58 5.35
C PRO A 74 -5.10 18.93 5.35
N THR A 75 -5.71 18.98 4.15
CA THR A 75 -7.13 19.29 3.96
C THR A 75 -7.78 18.33 2.97
N ALA A 76 -9.05 17.99 3.23
CA ALA A 76 -9.84 17.19 2.30
C ALA A 76 -10.10 17.90 0.97
N LYS A 77 -10.18 19.24 0.97
CA LYS A 77 -10.39 20.06 -0.23
C LYS A 77 -9.22 19.93 -1.21
N GLU A 78 -8.01 19.84 -0.71
CA GLU A 78 -6.78 19.72 -1.51
C GLU A 78 -6.36 18.26 -1.73
N GLY A 79 -7.15 17.32 -1.22
CA GLY A 79 -6.88 15.89 -1.38
C GLY A 79 -5.63 15.40 -0.64
N THR A 80 -5.26 16.07 0.46
CA THR A 80 -4.05 15.76 1.25
C THR A 80 -4.35 15.01 2.55
N THR A 81 -5.63 14.75 2.85
CA THR A 81 -6.05 13.83 3.90
C THR A 81 -6.15 12.38 3.37
N PRO A 82 -5.79 11.37 4.17
CA PRO A 82 -5.95 9.97 3.80
C PRO A 82 -7.40 9.59 3.51
N GLY A 83 -7.59 8.77 2.47
CA GLY A 83 -8.90 8.29 2.05
C GLY A 83 -9.74 9.36 1.34
N PHE A 84 -10.26 9.02 0.17
CA PHE A 84 -11.18 9.88 -0.56
C PHE A 84 -12.60 9.37 -0.40
N ALA A 85 -13.53 10.28 -0.12
CA ALA A 85 -14.92 9.94 0.19
C ALA A 85 -15.67 9.27 -0.98
N ARG A 86 -15.19 9.42 -2.22
CA ARG A 86 -15.86 8.90 -3.42
C ARG A 86 -14.91 8.07 -4.26
N GLU A 87 -15.40 6.92 -4.70
CA GLU A 87 -14.74 6.15 -5.76
C GLU A 87 -14.97 6.84 -7.10
N ASP A 88 -13.89 7.34 -7.68
CA ASP A 88 -13.85 7.78 -9.08
C ASP A 88 -12.66 7.08 -9.75
N ARG A 89 -12.96 6.12 -10.62
CA ARG A 89 -11.96 5.29 -11.30
C ARG A 89 -11.14 6.08 -12.33
N GLN A 90 -11.63 7.23 -12.77
CA GLN A 90 -10.95 8.13 -13.71
C GLN A 90 -10.16 9.24 -12.98
N SER A 91 -10.34 9.38 -11.67
CA SER A 91 -9.62 10.37 -10.86
C SER A 91 -8.19 9.90 -10.57
N LEU A 92 -7.28 10.87 -10.48
CA LEU A 92 -5.96 10.67 -9.87
C LEU A 92 -6.08 10.29 -8.38
N TYR A 93 -7.11 10.82 -7.72
CA TYR A 93 -7.41 10.60 -6.31
C TYR A 93 -8.37 9.42 -6.15
N ARG A 94 -7.85 8.22 -6.38
CA ARG A 94 -8.60 6.97 -6.15
C ARG A 94 -8.90 6.84 -4.67
N LYS A 95 -10.08 6.30 -4.32
CA LYS A 95 -10.61 6.14 -2.96
C LYS A 95 -9.53 5.82 -1.92
N GLY A 96 -8.65 4.85 -2.23
CA GLY A 96 -7.49 4.52 -1.42
C GLY A 96 -7.91 4.13 0.00
N ALA A 97 -8.22 2.85 0.20
CA ALA A 97 -8.60 2.34 1.51
C ALA A 97 -7.77 1.10 1.81
N VAL A 98 -7.12 1.13 2.98
CA VAL A 98 -6.44 -0.04 3.56
C VAL A 98 -7.46 -1.18 3.65
N GLY A 99 -7.06 -2.38 3.22
CA GLY A 99 -7.90 -3.57 3.23
C GLY A 99 -9.05 -3.63 2.22
N ASP A 100 -9.29 -2.63 1.36
CA ASP A 100 -10.46 -2.67 0.44
C ASP A 100 -10.37 -3.83 -0.57
N TRP A 101 -9.13 -4.26 -0.87
CA TRP A 101 -8.84 -5.42 -1.72
C TRP A 101 -9.42 -6.73 -1.16
N GLN A 102 -9.55 -6.86 0.16
CA GLN A 102 -10.04 -8.08 0.82
C GLN A 102 -11.48 -8.42 0.38
N ARG A 103 -12.28 -7.42 0.02
CA ARG A 103 -13.64 -7.60 -0.47
C ARG A 103 -13.72 -8.41 -1.76
N PHE A 104 -12.61 -8.47 -2.51
CA PHE A 104 -12.51 -9.19 -3.76
C PHE A 104 -11.69 -10.48 -3.64
N ALA A 105 -11.17 -10.79 -2.44
CA ALA A 105 -10.35 -11.97 -2.23
C ALA A 105 -11.21 -13.24 -2.27
N SER A 106 -10.78 -14.21 -3.07
CA SER A 106 -11.24 -15.59 -3.02
C SER A 106 -10.14 -16.49 -2.44
N PRO A 107 -10.46 -17.72 -1.97
CA PRO A 107 -9.45 -18.67 -1.52
C PRO A 107 -8.36 -18.94 -2.56
N GLU A 108 -8.74 -19.03 -3.84
CA GLU A 108 -7.81 -19.24 -4.95
C GLU A 108 -6.90 -18.03 -5.15
N PHE A 109 -7.47 -16.82 -5.18
CA PHE A 109 -6.71 -15.58 -5.26
C PHE A 109 -5.68 -15.48 -4.13
N THR A 110 -6.10 -15.71 -2.88
CA THR A 110 -5.21 -15.67 -1.72
C THR A 110 -4.11 -16.72 -1.80
N ALA A 111 -4.41 -17.93 -2.29
CA ALA A 111 -3.41 -18.97 -2.49
C ALA A 111 -2.36 -18.54 -3.53
N TRP A 112 -2.78 -18.01 -4.69
CA TRP A 112 -1.87 -17.54 -5.73
C TRP A 112 -0.94 -16.42 -5.26
N ILE A 113 -1.48 -15.42 -4.54
CA ILE A 113 -0.68 -14.34 -3.95
C ILE A 113 0.32 -14.91 -2.93
N THR A 114 -0.12 -15.83 -2.07
CA THR A 114 0.75 -16.43 -1.04
C THR A 114 1.90 -17.21 -1.66
N GLU A 115 1.63 -17.97 -2.72
CA GLU A 115 2.63 -18.76 -3.45
C GLU A 115 3.66 -17.87 -4.15
N GLU A 116 3.22 -16.85 -4.89
CA GLU A 116 4.13 -16.04 -5.72
C GLU A 116 4.79 -14.88 -4.97
N ALA A 117 4.12 -14.34 -3.95
CA ALA A 117 4.52 -13.09 -3.29
C ALA A 117 4.65 -13.20 -1.76
N GLY A 118 4.41 -14.37 -1.17
CA GLY A 118 4.44 -14.57 0.28
C GLY A 118 5.79 -14.24 0.94
N GLU A 119 6.91 -14.47 0.25
CA GLU A 119 8.24 -14.09 0.75
C GLU A 119 8.37 -12.57 0.90
N ALA A 120 8.03 -11.83 -0.14
CA ALA A 120 8.06 -10.37 -0.16
C ALA A 120 7.11 -9.76 0.89
N LEU A 121 5.90 -10.32 1.02
CA LEU A 121 4.95 -9.92 2.07
C LEU A 121 5.55 -10.08 3.47
N ARG A 122 6.14 -11.24 3.78
CA ARG A 122 6.78 -11.49 5.08
C ARG A 122 7.98 -10.58 5.32
N ALA A 123 8.78 -10.30 4.28
CA ALA A 123 9.92 -9.38 4.38
C ALA A 123 9.49 -7.95 4.74
N LEU A 124 8.29 -7.53 4.31
CA LEU A 124 7.67 -6.27 4.68
C LEU A 124 6.90 -6.31 6.02
N GLY A 125 6.91 -7.45 6.72
CA GLY A 125 6.20 -7.62 7.99
C GLY A 125 4.72 -7.95 7.87
N TYR A 126 4.22 -8.22 6.65
CA TYR A 126 2.86 -8.72 6.43
C TYR A 126 2.80 -10.22 6.65
N GLN A 127 1.82 -10.68 7.42
CA GLN A 127 1.54 -12.11 7.54
C GLN A 127 0.54 -12.51 6.46
N PRO A 128 0.85 -13.51 5.61
CA PRO A 128 -0.05 -13.94 4.54
C PRO A 128 -1.45 -14.38 5.02
N ASP A 129 -1.56 -14.82 6.27
CA ASP A 129 -2.80 -15.29 6.89
C ASP A 129 -3.48 -14.26 7.82
N ASP A 130 -2.83 -13.12 8.08
CA ASP A 130 -3.34 -12.12 9.01
C ASP A 130 -4.25 -11.12 8.29
N THR A 131 -5.51 -11.52 8.16
CA THR A 131 -6.62 -10.69 7.65
C THR A 131 -6.88 -9.41 8.47
N ARG A 132 -6.12 -9.15 9.54
CA ARG A 132 -6.33 -8.01 10.45
C ARG A 132 -5.39 -6.83 10.21
N ASN A 133 -4.34 -6.97 9.41
CA ASN A 133 -3.29 -5.95 9.27
C ASN A 133 -2.93 -5.59 7.81
N LEU A 134 -3.83 -5.88 6.85
CA LEU A 134 -3.69 -5.54 5.42
C LEU A 134 -4.96 -4.91 4.84
#